data_AF-A0A1Y3EG36-F1
#
_entry.id   AF-A0A1Y3EG36-F1
#
_cell.length_a   1.000
_cell.length_b   1.000
_cell.length_c   1.000
_cell.angle_alpha   90.00
_cell.angle_beta   90.00
_cell.angle_gamma   90.00
#
_symmetry.space_group_name_H-M   'P 1'
#
loop_
_entity.id
_entity.type
_entity.pdbx_description
1 polymer ?
#
loop_
_entity_poly.entity_id
_entity_poly.type
_entity_poly.pdbx_seq_one_letter_code
_entity_poly.pdbx_strand_id
1 'polypeptide(L)'
;MTESMANKMAFVGEAARRARAEIYLPMVDDHRLARMIRLVRSRTLQLNAVDTAELNRLIGGMTSTFSRGRICSWRPFRSTPDCKRMWSLNPDLTNLFANCHDYKTLLYAWQAWHDIVGRPIRGPFERAVQLGNRGARAIGYDDVGDYWRAQYENDYLKEELASMWQQLLPLYEQLHAYVRR
;
A
#
# COMPACT_ATOMS: atom_id res chain seq x y z
N MET A 1 -7.85 -16.06 -6.55
CA MET A 1 -7.37 -15.54 -7.86
C MET A 1 -8.01 -16.41 -8.92
N THR A 2 -8.76 -15.84 -9.87
CA THR A 2 -9.37 -16.64 -10.94
C THR A 2 -8.32 -17.00 -11.99
N GLU A 3 -8.51 -18.10 -12.72
CA GLU A 3 -7.61 -18.57 -13.79
C GLU A 3 -7.34 -17.47 -14.84
N SER A 4 -8.37 -16.69 -15.18
CA SER A 4 -8.27 -15.52 -16.07
C SER A 4 -7.28 -14.45 -15.56
N MET A 5 -7.27 -14.16 -14.26
CA MET A 5 -6.33 -13.18 -13.68
C MET A 5 -4.89 -13.69 -13.73
N ALA A 6 -4.67 -14.98 -13.45
CA ALA A 6 -3.34 -15.58 -13.51
C ALA A 6 -2.77 -15.54 -14.94
N ASN A 7 -3.58 -15.89 -15.95
CA ASN A 7 -3.19 -15.83 -17.34
C ASN A 7 -2.85 -14.41 -17.79
N LYS A 8 -3.64 -13.41 -17.37
CA LYS A 8 -3.34 -12.00 -17.65
C LYS A 8 -2.01 -11.56 -17.03
N MET A 9 -1.75 -11.94 -15.79
CA MET A 9 -0.51 -11.57 -15.09
C MET A 9 0.73 -12.20 -15.73
N ALA A 10 0.63 -13.46 -16.12
CA ALA A 10 1.69 -14.16 -16.86
C ALA A 10 1.96 -13.48 -18.21
N PHE A 11 0.91 -13.17 -18.98
CA PHE A 11 1.04 -12.47 -20.26
C PHE A 11 1.72 -11.10 -20.12
N VAL A 12 1.27 -10.29 -19.15
CA VAL A 12 1.86 -8.96 -18.90
C VAL A 12 3.32 -9.07 -18.45
N GLY A 13 3.63 -10.04 -17.59
CA GLY A 13 5.00 -10.32 -17.16
C GLY A 13 5.91 -10.68 -18.33
N GLU A 14 5.43 -11.55 -19.22
CA GLU A 14 6.16 -11.95 -20.42
C GLU A 14 6.41 -10.79 -21.38
N ALA A 15 5.36 -10.03 -21.70
CA ALA A 15 5.47 -8.86 -22.57
C ALA A 15 6.47 -7.83 -22.03
N ALA A 16 6.47 -7.59 -20.71
CA ALA A 16 7.41 -6.69 -20.06
C ALA A 16 8.86 -7.21 -20.13
N ARG A 17 9.08 -8.53 -19.98
CA ARG A 17 10.42 -9.14 -20.13
C ARG A 17 10.94 -9.02 -21.55
N ARG A 18 10.13 -9.40 -22.54
CA ARG A 18 10.48 -9.29 -23.96
C ARG A 18 10.77 -7.86 -24.37
N ALA A 19 9.93 -6.90 -23.98
CA ALA A 19 10.15 -5.49 -24.28
C ALA A 19 11.44 -4.93 -23.65
N ARG A 20 11.91 -5.49 -22.53
CA ARG A 20 13.19 -5.12 -21.91
C ARG A 20 14.38 -5.75 -22.64
N ALA A 21 14.25 -6.99 -23.10
CA ALA A 21 15.34 -7.75 -23.71
C ALA A 21 15.53 -7.47 -25.21
N GLU A 22 14.44 -7.30 -25.95
CA GLU A 22 14.45 -7.27 -27.42
C GLU A 22 14.44 -5.85 -27.99
N ILE A 23 14.05 -4.83 -27.22
CA ILE A 23 13.81 -3.47 -27.74
C ILE A 23 14.81 -2.47 -27.16
N TYR A 24 15.64 -1.90 -28.04
CA TYR A 24 16.46 -0.74 -27.73
C TYR A 24 15.65 0.55 -27.89
N LEU A 25 15.07 1.02 -26.78
CA LEU A 25 14.19 2.20 -26.74
C LEU A 25 14.74 3.45 -27.47
N PRO A 26 16.03 3.81 -27.38
CA PRO A 26 16.56 5.00 -28.06
C PRO A 26 16.50 4.97 -29.60
N MET A 27 16.28 3.80 -30.21
CA MET A 27 16.15 3.64 -31.67
C MET A 27 14.69 3.65 -32.14
N VAL A 28 13.74 3.86 -31.23
CA VAL A 28 12.31 3.98 -31.57
C VAL A 28 12.00 5.45 -31.81
N ASP A 29 11.95 5.84 -33.09
CA ASP A 29 11.73 7.25 -33.49
C ASP A 29 10.32 7.77 -33.17
N ASP A 30 9.31 6.90 -33.22
CA ASP A 30 7.93 7.27 -32.91
C ASP A 30 7.77 7.47 -31.39
N HIS A 31 7.54 8.72 -30.97
CA HIS A 31 7.35 9.08 -29.57
C HIS A 31 6.20 8.35 -28.88
N ARG A 32 5.09 8.08 -29.58
CA ARG A 32 3.93 7.37 -29.03
C ARG A 32 4.25 5.91 -28.82
N LEU A 33 4.93 5.28 -29.77
CA LEU A 33 5.40 3.91 -29.68
C LEU A 33 6.45 3.76 -28.56
N ALA A 34 7.43 4.68 -28.49
CA ALA A 34 8.43 4.71 -27.44
C ALA A 34 7.79 4.81 -26.05
N ARG A 35 6.77 5.68 -25.89
CA ARG A 35 5.98 5.77 -24.65
C ARG A 35 5.25 4.47 -24.34
N MET A 36 4.56 3.88 -25.32
CA MET A 36 3.88 2.59 -25.15
C MET A 36 4.82 1.48 -24.68
N ILE A 37 6.00 1.39 -25.30
CA ILE A 37 7.03 0.40 -24.94
C ILE A 37 7.57 0.67 -23.54
N ARG A 38 7.83 1.93 -23.18
CA ARG A 38 8.23 2.31 -21.82
C ARG A 38 7.21 1.83 -20.79
N LEU A 39 5.92 2.07 -21.03
CA LEU A 39 4.84 1.62 -20.15
C LEU A 39 4.78 0.09 -20.03
N VAL A 40 4.97 -0.65 -21.13
CA VAL A 40 5.01 -2.12 -21.13
C VAL A 40 6.19 -2.63 -20.31
N ARG A 41 7.39 -2.08 -20.52
CA ARG A 41 8.62 -2.45 -19.80
C ARG A 41 8.49 -2.26 -18.29
N SER A 42 7.78 -1.23 -17.87
CA SER A 42 7.55 -0.89 -16.46
C SER A 42 6.22 -1.40 -15.91
N ARG A 43 5.51 -2.36 -16.55
CA ARG A 43 4.26 -2.90 -15.98
C ARG A 43 4.50 -3.80 -14.77
N THR A 44 5.68 -4.40 -14.66
CA THR A 44 6.04 -5.32 -13.59
C THR A 44 7.42 -5.02 -13.04
N LEU A 45 7.53 -5.09 -11.71
CA LEU A 45 8.83 -5.17 -11.04
C LEU A 45 9.60 -6.38 -11.57
N GLN A 46 10.92 -6.28 -11.65
CA GLN A 46 11.78 -7.36 -12.11
C GLN A 46 12.47 -8.06 -10.95
N LEU A 47 11.92 -9.20 -10.55
CA LEU A 47 12.47 -10.06 -9.52
C LEU A 47 12.69 -11.48 -10.07
N ASN A 48 13.58 -12.24 -9.45
CA ASN A 48 13.68 -13.67 -9.74
C ASN A 48 12.42 -14.40 -9.21
N ALA A 49 12.21 -15.65 -9.63
CA ALA A 49 11.02 -16.40 -9.28
C ALA A 49 10.86 -16.60 -7.75
N VAL A 50 11.97 -16.79 -7.04
CA VAL A 50 11.99 -17.01 -5.58
C VAL A 50 11.56 -15.75 -4.84
N ASP A 51 12.20 -14.62 -5.13
CA ASP A 51 11.88 -13.30 -4.55
C ASP A 51 10.44 -12.87 -4.92
N THR A 52 9.97 -13.19 -6.14
CA THR A 52 8.59 -12.92 -6.56
C THR A 52 7.58 -13.72 -5.73
N ALA A 53 7.83 -15.02 -5.55
CA ALA A 53 6.98 -15.87 -4.72
C ALA A 53 6.98 -15.42 -3.25
N GLU A 54 8.15 -15.01 -2.72
CA GLU A 54 8.27 -14.46 -1.38
C GLU A 54 7.44 -13.18 -1.23
N LEU A 55 7.59 -12.21 -2.14
CA LEU A 55 6.86 -10.95 -2.12
C LEU A 55 5.33 -11.18 -2.15
N ASN A 56 4.87 -12.05 -3.05
CA ASN A 56 3.45 -12.40 -3.15
C ASN A 56 2.92 -13.05 -1.86
N ARG A 57 3.70 -13.95 -1.24
CA ARG A 57 3.36 -14.57 0.04
C ARG A 57 3.28 -13.53 1.17
N LEU A 58 4.22 -12.59 1.22
CA LEU A 58 4.24 -11.52 2.23
C LEU A 58 3.02 -10.59 2.08
N ILE A 59 2.75 -10.09 0.88
CA ILE A 59 1.59 -9.24 0.60
C ILE A 59 0.28 -9.98 0.90
N GLY A 60 0.17 -11.24 0.48
CA GLY A 60 -0.99 -12.08 0.77
C GLY A 60 -1.18 -12.31 2.28
N GLY A 61 -0.09 -12.56 3.00
CA GLY A 61 -0.07 -12.70 4.45
C GLY A 61 -0.53 -11.43 5.17
N MET A 62 0.05 -10.27 4.83
CA MET A 62 -0.35 -8.98 5.41
C MET A 62 -1.81 -8.63 5.14
N THR A 63 -2.25 -8.79 3.88
CA THR A 63 -3.66 -8.59 3.49
C THR A 63 -4.59 -9.49 4.32
N SER A 64 -4.22 -10.75 4.46
CA SER A 64 -4.96 -11.72 5.26
C SER A 64 -5.04 -11.33 6.74
N THR A 65 -3.91 -10.93 7.34
CA THR A 65 -3.86 -10.47 8.74
C THR A 65 -4.78 -9.27 8.96
N PHE A 66 -4.75 -8.31 8.04
CA PHE A 66 -5.62 -7.13 8.09
C PHE A 66 -7.11 -7.50 7.95
N SER A 67 -7.47 -8.30 6.93
CA SER A 67 -8.86 -8.66 6.67
C SER A 67 -9.48 -9.56 7.75
N ARG A 68 -8.68 -10.44 8.37
CA ARG A 68 -9.15 -11.35 9.43
C ARG A 68 -8.97 -10.79 10.84
N GLY A 69 -8.31 -9.63 10.97
CA GLY A 69 -8.03 -8.99 12.24
C GLY A 69 -9.30 -8.76 13.05
N ARG A 70 -9.27 -9.16 14.32
CA ARG A 70 -10.36 -8.92 15.28
C ARG A 70 -9.76 -8.67 16.65
N ILE A 71 -10.41 -7.81 17.43
CA ILE A 71 -10.03 -7.53 18.81
C ILE A 71 -11.16 -7.93 19.76
N CYS A 72 -10.84 -8.25 21.02
CA CYS A 72 -11.87 -8.48 22.02
C CYS A 72 -12.63 -7.18 22.29
N SER A 73 -13.94 -7.26 22.52
CA SER A 73 -14.74 -6.09 22.85
C SER A 73 -14.38 -5.52 24.24
N TRP A 74 -14.65 -4.24 24.47
CA TRP A 74 -14.35 -3.58 25.74
C TRP A 74 -15.51 -2.72 26.22
N ARG A 75 -15.58 -2.51 27.54
CA ARG A 75 -16.57 -1.64 28.18
C ARG A 75 -15.93 -0.81 29.31
N PRO A 76 -16.34 0.45 29.50
CA PRO A 76 -15.79 1.38 30.50
C PRO A 76 -15.67 0.88 31.93
N PHE A 77 -16.60 0.00 32.32
CA PHE A 77 -16.73 -0.49 33.70
C PHE A 77 -16.15 -1.90 33.89
N ARG A 78 -15.41 -2.45 32.91
CA ARG A 78 -14.74 -3.75 33.04
C ARG A 78 -13.22 -3.58 33.10
N SER A 79 -12.60 -4.32 34.01
CA SER A 79 -11.14 -4.38 34.16
C SER A 79 -10.46 -5.17 33.04
N THR A 80 -11.21 -6.05 32.35
CA THR A 80 -10.67 -6.92 31.29
C THR A 80 -11.55 -6.89 30.03
N PRO A 81 -10.96 -7.03 28.83
CA PRO A 81 -11.71 -7.19 27.59
C PRO A 81 -12.59 -8.45 27.58
N ASP A 82 -13.73 -8.38 26.90
CA ASP A 82 -14.63 -9.50 26.71
C ASP A 82 -14.40 -10.13 25.32
N CYS A 83 -13.71 -11.27 25.32
CA CYS A 83 -13.40 -12.01 24.10
C CYS A 83 -14.53 -12.93 23.61
N LYS A 84 -15.67 -13.03 24.32
CA LYS A 84 -16.85 -13.73 23.79
C LYS A 84 -17.48 -12.96 22.63
N ARG A 85 -17.29 -11.64 22.62
CA ARG A 85 -17.66 -10.77 21.50
C ARG A 85 -16.39 -10.15 20.92
N MET A 86 -16.15 -10.41 19.64
CA MET A 86 -15.02 -9.83 18.92
C MET A 86 -15.49 -8.70 18.01
N TRP A 87 -14.66 -7.68 17.84
CA TRP A 87 -14.86 -6.59 16.90
C TRP A 87 -13.92 -6.74 15.70
N SER A 88 -14.48 -6.79 14.49
CA SER A 88 -13.71 -6.66 13.24
C SER A 88 -13.59 -5.19 12.85
N LEU A 89 -12.63 -4.85 11.96
CA LEU A 89 -12.48 -3.48 11.47
C LEU A 89 -13.79 -2.93 10.91
N ASN A 90 -14.38 -3.68 9.98
CA ASN A 90 -15.69 -3.41 9.41
C ASN A 90 -16.65 -4.56 9.77
N PRO A 91 -17.88 -4.28 10.26
CA PRO A 91 -18.43 -2.96 10.56
C PRO A 91 -18.11 -2.44 11.97
N ASP A 92 -17.62 -3.28 12.89
CA ASP A 92 -17.65 -2.98 14.33
C ASP A 92 -16.79 -1.77 14.73
N LEU A 93 -15.48 -1.79 14.43
CA LEU A 93 -14.58 -0.70 14.84
C LEU A 93 -14.89 0.59 14.09
N THR A 94 -15.23 0.50 12.80
CA THR A 94 -15.68 1.67 12.02
C THR A 94 -16.91 2.33 12.64
N ASN A 95 -17.92 1.54 13.02
CA ASN A 95 -19.10 2.06 13.72
C ASN A 95 -18.77 2.59 15.11
N LEU A 96 -17.83 1.94 15.82
CA LEU A 96 -17.37 2.37 17.13
C LEU A 96 -16.70 3.75 17.06
N PHE A 97 -15.72 3.93 16.17
CA PHE A 97 -15.02 5.21 15.99
C PHE A 97 -15.93 6.32 15.46
N ALA A 98 -16.98 5.98 14.73
CA ALA A 98 -17.93 6.96 14.21
C ALA A 98 -18.92 7.48 15.28
N ASN A 99 -19.32 6.64 16.25
CA ASN A 99 -20.46 6.95 17.12
C ASN A 99 -20.12 6.97 18.63
N CYS A 100 -19.00 6.41 19.05
CA CYS A 100 -18.60 6.36 20.45
C CYS A 100 -17.87 7.64 20.86
N HIS A 101 -18.23 8.16 22.04
CA HIS A 101 -17.63 9.36 22.62
C HIS A 101 -16.85 9.05 23.93
N ASP A 102 -16.71 7.77 24.29
CA ASP A 102 -15.97 7.37 25.48
C ASP A 102 -14.48 7.20 25.16
N TYR A 103 -13.66 8.06 25.75
CA TYR A 103 -12.21 8.10 25.51
C TYR A 103 -11.52 6.76 25.78
N LYS A 104 -11.85 6.09 26.90
CA LYS A 104 -11.18 4.85 27.29
C LYS A 104 -11.51 3.71 26.31
N THR A 105 -12.74 3.67 25.79
CA THR A 105 -13.18 2.71 24.77
C THR A 105 -12.44 2.93 23.47
N LEU A 106 -12.38 4.19 23.00
CA LEU A 106 -11.68 4.55 21.77
C LEU A 106 -10.17 4.26 21.87
N LEU A 107 -9.56 4.61 23.00
CA LEU A 107 -8.14 4.34 23.26
C LEU A 107 -7.84 2.84 23.23
N TYR A 108 -8.62 2.03 23.95
CA TYR A 108 -8.47 0.57 23.93
C TYR A 108 -8.60 0.03 22.51
N ALA A 109 -9.67 0.42 21.79
CA ALA A 109 -9.94 -0.09 20.46
C ALA A 109 -8.80 0.25 19.49
N TRP A 110 -8.29 1.48 19.56
CA TRP A 110 -7.17 1.94 18.76
C TRP A 110 -5.90 1.14 19.06
N GLN A 111 -5.53 1.02 20.33
CA GLN A 111 -4.33 0.29 20.75
C GLN A 111 -4.41 -1.20 20.41
N ALA A 112 -5.50 -1.85 20.80
CA ALA A 112 -5.69 -3.28 20.58
C ALA A 112 -5.67 -3.64 19.07
N TRP A 113 -6.23 -2.78 18.20
CA TRP A 113 -6.18 -3.01 16.76
C TRP A 113 -4.74 -2.94 16.23
N HIS A 114 -3.98 -1.91 16.61
CA HIS A 114 -2.57 -1.78 16.22
C HIS A 114 -1.70 -2.89 16.80
N ASP A 115 -2.09 -3.44 17.97
CA ASP A 115 -1.38 -4.53 18.61
C ASP A 115 -1.57 -5.86 17.91
N ILE A 116 -2.81 -6.20 17.58
CA ILE A 116 -3.17 -7.48 16.96
C ILE A 116 -2.88 -7.48 15.45
N VAL A 117 -3.05 -6.35 14.77
CA VAL A 117 -2.90 -6.26 13.31
C VAL A 117 -1.61 -5.55 12.92
N GLY A 118 -1.31 -4.41 13.52
CA GLY A 118 -0.17 -3.57 13.16
C GLY A 118 1.19 -4.22 13.48
N ARG A 119 1.39 -4.68 14.72
CA ARG A 119 2.68 -5.25 15.16
C ARG A 119 3.10 -6.45 14.30
N PRO A 120 2.24 -7.45 14.00
CA PRO A 120 2.63 -8.60 13.18
C PRO A 120 2.94 -8.25 11.72
N ILE A 121 2.37 -7.15 11.20
CA ILE A 121 2.60 -6.71 9.81
C ILE A 121 3.97 -6.05 9.64
N ARG A 122 4.57 -5.49 10.70
CA ARG A 122 5.83 -4.73 10.63
C ARG A 122 6.96 -5.48 9.90
N GLY A 123 7.33 -6.67 10.39
CA GLY A 123 8.42 -7.45 9.80
C GLY A 123 8.16 -7.85 8.33
N PRO A 124 6.99 -8.42 8.00
CA PRO A 124 6.61 -8.68 6.62
C PRO A 124 6.65 -7.45 5.71
N PHE A 125 6.23 -6.28 6.22
CA PHE A 125 6.25 -5.03 5.46
C PHE A 125 7.68 -4.56 5.17
N GLU A 126 8.56 -4.58 6.16
CA GLU A 126 9.98 -4.24 5.98
C GLU A 126 10.63 -5.12 4.90
N ARG A 127 10.38 -6.44 4.93
CA ARG A 127 10.88 -7.36 3.91
C ARG A 127 10.27 -7.12 2.53
N ALA A 128 8.96 -6.83 2.46
CA ALA A 128 8.28 -6.51 1.21
C ALA A 128 8.84 -5.24 0.57
N VAL A 129 9.19 -4.22 1.35
CA VAL A 129 9.85 -2.99 0.86
C VAL A 129 11.23 -3.30 0.26
N GLN A 130 12.04 -4.13 0.94
CA GLN A 130 13.35 -4.54 0.41
C GLN A 130 13.23 -5.26 -0.94
N LEU A 131 12.28 -6.20 -1.04
CA LEU A 131 11.97 -6.91 -2.29
C LEU A 131 11.48 -5.96 -3.38
N GLY A 132 10.53 -5.08 -3.06
CA GLY A 132 10.00 -4.09 -4.00
C GLY A 132 11.09 -3.18 -4.55
N ASN A 133 11.97 -2.66 -3.69
CA ASN A 133 13.08 -1.79 -4.09
C ASN A 133 14.13 -2.53 -4.93
N ARG A 134 14.38 -3.83 -4.67
CA ARG A 134 15.24 -4.65 -5.55
C ARG A 134 14.62 -4.76 -6.95
N GLY A 135 13.32 -5.02 -7.02
CA GLY A 135 12.60 -5.15 -8.28
C GLY A 135 12.49 -3.87 -9.09
N ALA A 136 12.40 -2.71 -8.42
CA ALA A 136 12.37 -1.39 -9.04
C ALA A 136 13.75 -0.99 -9.61
N ARG A 137 14.83 -1.23 -8.83
CA ARG A 137 16.20 -0.96 -9.28
C ARG A 137 16.61 -1.81 -10.48
N ALA A 138 16.15 -3.06 -10.56
CA ALA A 138 16.40 -3.92 -11.70
C ALA A 138 15.82 -3.39 -13.03
N ILE A 139 14.91 -2.42 -12.99
CA ILE A 139 14.24 -1.85 -14.16
C ILE A 139 14.56 -0.36 -14.36
N GLY A 140 15.52 0.17 -13.59
CA GLY A 140 16.06 1.53 -13.75
C GLY A 140 15.42 2.62 -12.91
N TYR A 141 14.64 2.29 -11.87
CA TYR A 141 14.14 3.26 -10.88
C TYR A 141 14.96 3.24 -9.60
N ASP A 142 14.98 4.33 -8.85
CA ASP A 142 15.76 4.42 -7.60
C ASP A 142 15.18 3.51 -6.50
N ASP A 143 13.85 3.50 -6.37
CA ASP A 143 13.10 2.71 -5.41
C ASP A 143 11.66 2.44 -5.90
N VAL A 144 10.89 1.68 -5.13
CA VAL A 144 9.50 1.36 -5.48
C VAL A 144 8.59 2.60 -5.50
N GLY A 145 8.91 3.63 -4.71
CA GLY A 145 8.18 4.89 -4.70
C GLY A 145 8.45 5.72 -5.96
N ASP A 146 9.68 5.70 -6.45
CA ASP A 146 10.07 6.29 -7.73
C ASP A 146 9.35 5.62 -8.90
N TYR A 147 9.34 4.29 -8.90
CA TYR A 147 8.54 3.49 -9.81
C TYR A 147 7.05 3.86 -9.81
N TRP A 148 6.45 4.11 -8.64
CA TRP A 148 5.04 4.53 -8.55
C TRP A 148 4.81 5.94 -9.08
N ARG A 149 5.70 6.89 -8.74
CA ARG A 149 5.59 8.28 -9.22
C ARG A 149 5.79 8.40 -10.73
N ALA A 150 6.60 7.53 -11.32
CA ALA A 150 6.83 7.51 -12.77
C ALA A 150 5.54 7.30 -13.60
N GLN A 151 4.46 6.78 -13.00
CA GLN A 151 3.16 6.65 -13.68
C GLN A 151 2.51 8.00 -14.00
N TYR A 152 2.91 9.07 -13.31
CA TYR A 152 2.43 10.43 -13.55
C TYR A 152 3.19 11.15 -14.66
N GLU A 153 4.33 10.59 -15.12
CA GLU A 153 5.19 11.19 -16.15
C GLU A 153 5.50 12.68 -15.88
N ASN A 154 5.67 13.03 -14.60
CA ASN A 154 5.88 14.39 -14.11
C ASN A 154 7.07 14.44 -13.15
N ASP A 155 8.14 15.09 -13.58
CA ASP A 155 9.40 15.21 -12.83
C ASP A 155 9.26 16.12 -11.59
N TYR A 156 8.27 17.02 -11.57
CA TYR A 156 8.02 17.98 -10.49
C TYR A 156 6.91 17.54 -9.52
N LEU A 157 6.46 16.29 -9.60
CA LEU A 157 5.31 15.80 -8.84
C LEU A 157 5.47 16.03 -7.32
N LYS A 158 6.68 15.87 -6.77
CA LYS A 158 6.91 16.04 -5.32
C LYS A 158 6.77 17.50 -4.91
N GLU A 159 7.36 18.40 -5.70
CA GLU A 159 7.37 19.84 -5.50
C GLU A 159 5.96 20.42 -5.63
N GLU A 160 5.21 19.98 -6.64
CA GLU A 160 3.82 20.37 -6.85
C GLU A 160 2.93 19.92 -5.69
N LEU A 161 3.05 18.66 -5.24
CA LEU A 161 2.29 18.15 -4.08
C LEU A 161 2.65 18.90 -2.80
N ALA A 162 3.94 19.21 -2.58
CA ALA A 162 4.38 19.99 -1.43
C ALA A 162 3.81 21.43 -1.48
N SER A 163 3.80 22.06 -2.66
CA SER A 163 3.20 23.38 -2.87
C SER A 163 1.70 23.39 -2.61
N MET A 164 0.97 22.38 -3.12
CA MET A 164 -0.47 22.21 -2.86
C MET A 164 -0.76 22.02 -1.37
N TRP A 165 0.07 21.25 -0.66
CA TRP A 165 -0.06 21.10 0.79
C TRP A 165 0.10 22.43 1.52
N GLN A 166 1.09 23.25 1.16
CA GLN A 166 1.28 24.58 1.76
C GLN A 166 0.08 25.51 1.52
N GLN A 167 -0.59 25.41 0.37
CA GLN A 167 -1.81 26.18 0.09
C GLN A 167 -3.00 25.71 0.94
N LEU A 168 -3.11 24.42 1.23
CA LEU A 168 -4.17 23.85 2.07
C LEU A 168 -3.92 24.04 3.57
N LEU A 169 -2.65 24.21 3.97
CA LEU A 169 -2.23 24.24 5.36
C LEU A 169 -2.99 25.28 6.21
N PRO A 170 -3.19 26.55 5.79
CA PRO A 170 -3.92 27.53 6.60
C PRO A 170 -5.36 27.11 6.91
N LEU A 171 -6.04 26.50 5.93
CA LEU A 171 -7.40 25.98 6.12
C LEU A 171 -7.40 24.78 7.08
N TYR A 172 -6.46 23.86 6.89
CA TYR A 172 -6.31 22.69 7.76
C TYR A 172 -6.05 23.10 9.22
N GLU A 173 -5.17 24.08 9.45
CA GLU A 173 -4.83 24.56 10.80
C GLU A 173 -6.02 25.21 11.50
N GLN A 174 -6.82 26.02 10.78
CA GLN A 174 -8.05 26.60 11.32
C GLN A 174 -9.07 25.52 11.68
N LEU A 175 -9.30 24.55 10.79
CA LEU A 175 -10.22 23.44 11.03
C LEU A 175 -9.75 22.58 12.21
N HIS A 176 -8.47 22.23 12.25
CA HIS A 176 -7.86 21.48 13.33
C HIS A 176 -7.99 22.23 14.67
N ALA A 177 -7.72 23.54 14.69
CA ALA A 177 -7.87 24.35 15.89
C ALA A 177 -9.33 24.41 16.37
N TYR A 178 -10.29 24.52 15.45
CA TYR A 178 -11.72 24.49 15.77
C TYR A 178 -12.16 23.14 16.37
N VAL A 179 -11.74 22.03 15.77
CA VAL A 179 -12.08 20.67 16.25
C VAL A 179 -11.41 20.33 17.59
N ARG A 180 -10.21 20.87 17.86
CA ARG A 180 -9.45 20.62 19.10
C ARG A 180 -10.00 21.37 20.33
N ARG A 181 -10.68 22.50 20.12
CA ARG A 181 -11.17 23.38 21.20
C ARG A 181 -12.12 22.65 22.15
#